data_AF-A0A414AER9-F1
#
_entry.id   AF-A0A414AER9-F1
#
_cell.length_a   1.000
_cell.length_b   1.000
_cell.length_c   1.000
_cell.angle_alpha   90.00
_cell.angle_beta   90.00
_cell.angle_gamma   90.00
#
_symmetry.space_group_name_H-M   'P 1'
#
loop_
_entity.id
_entity.type
_entity.pdbx_description
1 polymer ?
#
loop_
_entity_poly.entity_id
_entity_poly.type
_entity_poly.pdbx_seq_one_letter_code
_entity_poly.pdbx_strand_id
1 'polypeptide(L)' 'MTGYTLNSRSVESVEIEDKNKSVVYSESDLSEMTVAQIKALASDLGYSITKVIKADVIREFLAQQG' A
#
# COMPACT_ATOMS: atom_id res chain seq x y z
N MET A 1 4.35 -10.13 52.79
CA MET A 1 3.10 -10.53 52.11
C MET A 1 2.98 -9.66 50.88
N THR A 2 3.17 -10.23 49.70
CA THR A 2 3.33 -9.51 48.43
C THR A 2 1.99 -8.99 47.92
N GLY A 3 1.93 -7.72 47.55
CA GLY A 3 0.76 -7.12 46.93
C GLY A 3 1.17 -5.93 46.07
N TYR A 4 1.79 -6.21 44.92
CA TYR A 4 1.92 -5.23 43.86
C TYR A 4 1.22 -5.77 42.62
N THR A 5 0.06 -5.18 42.39
CA THR A 5 -0.83 -5.30 41.25
C THR A 5 -0.03 -5.17 39.96
N LEU A 6 -0.24 -6.09 39.02
CA LEU A 6 0.24 -5.95 37.64
C LEU A 6 -0.42 -4.71 37.05
N ASN A 7 0.30 -3.58 37.10
CA ASN A 7 -0.01 -2.45 36.26
C ASN A 7 0.37 -2.87 34.84
N SER A 8 -0.60 -3.39 34.10
CA SER A 8 -0.59 -3.44 32.65
C SER A 8 -0.48 -2.01 32.15
N ARG A 9 0.75 -1.49 32.15
CA ARG A 9 1.10 -0.26 31.48
C ARG A 9 0.81 -0.55 30.02
N SER A 10 -0.34 -0.07 29.56
CA SER A 10 -0.67 0.03 28.15
C SER A 10 0.58 0.57 27.47
N VAL A 11 1.31 -0.33 26.82
CA VAL A 11 2.38 0.05 25.93
C VAL A 11 1.65 0.76 24.82
N GLU A 12 1.67 2.09 24.89
CA GLU A 12 1.32 2.97 23.79
C GLU A 12 2.12 2.45 22.61
N SER A 13 1.42 1.80 21.69
CA SER A 13 1.99 1.24 20.48
C SER A 13 2.67 2.39 19.77
N VAL A 14 3.99 2.50 19.93
CA VAL A 14 4.81 3.25 19.00
C VAL A 14 4.67 2.49 17.69
N GLU A 15 3.71 2.91 16.87
CA GLU A 15 3.70 2.63 15.43
C GLU A 15 4.99 3.23 14.89
N ILE A 16 6.05 2.43 14.93
CA ILE A 16 7.16 2.62 14.03
C ILE A 16 6.51 2.48 12.66
N GLU A 17 6.27 3.61 12.01
CA GLU A 17 5.87 3.67 10.60
C GLU A 17 6.89 2.84 9.84
N ASP A 18 6.54 1.58 9.61
CA ASP A 18 7.29 0.66 8.80
C ASP A 18 7.25 1.23 7.40
N LYS A 19 8.29 1.99 7.04
CA LYS A 19 8.49 2.59 5.72
C LYS A 19 8.59 1.55 4.58
N ASN A 20 8.28 0.29 4.88
CA ASN A 20 8.29 -0.84 3.97
C ASN A 20 6.91 -1.55 3.90
N LYS A 21 5.83 -0.91 4.38
CA LYS A 21 4.47 -1.40 4.06
C LYS A 21 4.23 -1.22 2.56
N SER A 22 4.31 -2.33 1.82
CA SER A 22 3.88 -2.39 0.42
C SER A 22 2.43 -1.91 0.34
N VAL A 23 2.21 -0.72 -0.24
CA VAL A 23 0.88 -0.14 -0.40
C VAL A 23 0.16 -0.94 -1.48
N VAL A 24 -0.88 -1.66 -1.09
CA VAL A 24 -1.76 -2.37 -2.01
C VAL A 24 -2.82 -1.38 -2.50
N TYR A 25 -2.82 -1.12 -3.80
CA TYR A 25 -3.78 -0.25 -4.46
C TYR A 25 -5.01 -1.05 -4.91
N SER A 26 -6.20 -0.49 -4.73
CA SER A 26 -7.46 -1.05 -5.22
C SER A 26 -7.79 -0.51 -6.61
N GLU A 27 -8.70 -1.19 -7.32
CA GLU A 27 -9.18 -0.70 -8.63
C GLU A 27 -9.79 0.70 -8.54
N SER A 28 -10.54 0.99 -7.46
CA SER A 28 -11.13 2.30 -7.20
C SER A 28 -10.06 3.38 -7.07
N ASP A 29 -9.01 3.13 -6.28
CA ASP A 29 -7.92 4.08 -6.04
C ASP A 29 -7.20 4.43 -7.36
N LEU A 30 -6.94 3.41 -8.18
CA LEU A 30 -6.31 3.58 -9.48
C LEU A 30 -7.27 4.23 -10.51
N SER A 31 -8.59 4.03 -10.34
CA SER A 31 -9.60 4.64 -11.21
C SER A 31 -9.72 6.16 -11.01
N GLU A 32 -9.35 6.68 -9.84
CA GLU A 32 -9.31 8.12 -9.57
C GLU A 32 -8.04 8.78 -10.14
N MET A 33 -6.98 7.98 -10.36
CA MET A 33 -5.74 8.44 -10.98
C MET A 33 -5.83 8.52 -12.50
N THR A 34 -4.95 9.31 -13.12
CA THR A 34 -4.77 9.33 -14.58
C THR A 34 -3.86 8.19 -15.05
N VAL A 35 -3.94 7.81 -16.33
CA VAL A 35 -3.04 6.79 -16.91
C VAL A 35 -1.56 7.13 -16.68
N ALA A 36 -1.19 8.41 -16.80
CA ALA A 36 0.18 8.85 -16.56
C ALA A 36 0.61 8.65 -15.10
N GLN A 37 -0.27 8.97 -14.14
CA GLN A 37 -0.01 8.76 -12.71
C GLN A 37 0.12 7.28 -12.36
N ILE A 38 -0.77 6.43 -12.89
CA ILE A 38 -0.71 4.97 -12.66
C ILE A 38 0.60 4.40 -13.23
N LYS A 39 1.03 4.84 -14.41
CA LYS A 39 2.30 4.41 -15.01
C LYS A 39 3.52 4.88 -14.23
N ALA A 40 3.49 6.11 -13.72
CA ALA A 40 4.56 6.64 -12.87
C ALA A 40 4.67 5.83 -11.57
N LEU A 41 3.53 5.58 -10.92
CA LEU A 41 3.45 4.75 -9.73
C LEU A 41 3.94 3.32 -10.00
N ALA A 42 3.50 2.73 -11.11
CA ALA A 42 3.94 1.40 -11.54
C ALA A 42 5.46 1.36 -11.66
N SER A 43 6.05 2.37 -12.30
CA SER A 43 7.49 2.46 -12.50
C SER A 43 8.26 2.60 -11.18
N ASP A 44 7.72 3.36 -10.22
CA ASP A 44 8.27 3.52 -8.87
C ASP A 44 8.27 2.18 -8.10
N LEU A 45 7.22 1.39 -8.28
CA LEU A 45 7.08 0.04 -7.72
C LEU A 45 7.85 -1.04 -8.52
N GLY A 46 8.50 -0.67 -9.64
CA GLY A 46 9.25 -1.59 -10.51
C GLY A 46 8.39 -2.39 -11.49
N TYR A 47 7.11 -2.05 -11.65
CA TYR A 47 6.19 -2.62 -12.62
C TYR A 47 6.37 -1.99 -14.00
N SER A 48 6.21 -2.80 -15.04
CA SER A 48 6.26 -2.35 -16.43
C SER A 48 4.88 -2.43 -17.06
N ILE A 49 4.23 -1.27 -17.26
CA ILE A 49 2.89 -1.18 -17.87
C ILE A 49 3.03 -0.88 -19.36
N THR A 50 2.60 -1.83 -20.19
CA THR A 50 2.63 -1.71 -21.66
C THR A 50 1.33 -1.17 -22.22
N LYS A 51 0.23 -1.27 -21.47
CA LYS A 51 -1.11 -0.86 -21.93
C LYS A 51 -1.25 0.67 -21.99
N VAL A 52 -2.23 1.11 -22.76
CA VAL A 52 -2.54 2.55 -22.97
C VAL A 52 -3.98 2.89 -22.60
N ILE A 53 -4.89 1.93 -22.71
CA ILE A 53 -6.29 2.08 -22.29
C ILE A 53 -6.32 2.04 -20.76
N LYS A 54 -6.96 3.02 -20.12
CA LYS A 54 -6.98 3.17 -18.65
C LYS A 54 -7.39 1.89 -17.92
N ALA A 55 -8.48 1.26 -18.36
CA ALA A 55 -8.95 0.02 -17.76
C ALA A 55 -7.91 -1.11 -17.85
N ASP A 56 -7.21 -1.23 -18.98
CA ASP A 56 -6.17 -2.25 -19.17
C ASP A 56 -4.90 -1.93 -18.39
N VAL A 57 -4.56 -0.64 -18.24
CA VAL A 57 -3.47 -0.16 -17.39
C VAL A 57 -3.72 -0.52 -15.93
N ILE A 58 -4.93 -0.28 -15.43
CA ILE A 58 -5.31 -0.63 -14.05
C ILE A 58 -5.25 -2.15 -13.85
N ARG A 59 -5.79 -2.93 -14.79
CA ARG A 59 -5.73 -4.41 -14.72
C ARG A 59 -4.29 -4.93 -14.73
N GLU A 60 -3.43 -4.39 -15.60
CA GLU A 60 -2.02 -4.80 -15.70
C GLU A 60 -1.25 -4.40 -14.43
N PHE A 61 -1.58 -3.25 -13.82
CA PHE A 61 -1.03 -2.83 -12.53
C PHE A 61 -1.41 -3.79 -11.42
N LEU A 62 -2.71 -4.07 -11.26
CA LEU A 62 -3.22 -4.97 -10.22
C LEU A 62 -2.67 -6.38 -10.40
N ALA A 63 -2.55 -6.87 -11.64
CA ALA A 63 -1.97 -8.17 -11.94
C ALA A 63 -0.47 -8.29 -11.59
N GLN A 64 0.28 -7.19 -11.65
CA GLN A 64 1.70 -7.17 -11.23
C GLN A 64 1.88 -7.02 -9.72
N GLN A 65 0.90 -6.39 -9.06
CA GLN A 65 0.88 -6.23 -7.60
C GLN A 65 0.64 -7.57 -6.85
N GLY A 66 -0.15 -8.48 -7.44
CA GLY A 66 -0.49 -9.79 -6.86
C GLY A 66 -1.97 -9.96 -6.64
#